data_AF-A0A2A4V148-F1
#
_entry.id   AF-A0A2A4V148-F1
#
_cell.length_a   1.000
_cell.length_b   1.000
_cell.length_c   1.000
_cell.angle_alpha   90.00
_cell.angle_beta   90.00
_cell.angle_gamma   90.00
#
_symmetry.space_group_name_H-M   'P 1'
#
loop_
_entity.id
_entity.type
_entity.pdbx_description
1 polymer ?
#
loop_
_entity_poly.entity_id
_entity_poly.type
_entity_poly.pdbx_seq_one_letter_code
_entity_poly.pdbx_strand_id
1 'polypeptide(L)'
;MRKQTGFTMIELVMVIAILGTLAAFALPKFADLSGTAKTAASNGGLAAIRSASAIAHAYSLATSTSSGNITMDNVSVTLVNSYPSGDNADTGTICDAADLSGFTCADDNANPATTTITLTGTTCTFKYKEATSSVAPVFTAVACP
;
A
#
# COMPACT_ATOMS: atom_id res chain seq x y z
N MET A 1 23.19 47.81 35.34
CA MET A 1 22.08 46.86 35.60
C MET A 1 21.29 46.69 34.32
N ARG A 2 21.27 45.49 33.72
CA ARG A 2 20.43 45.21 32.53
C ARG A 2 19.00 44.96 33.01
N LYS A 3 18.02 45.74 32.55
CA LYS A 3 16.60 45.47 32.81
C LYS A 3 16.23 44.17 32.13
N GLN A 4 15.95 43.13 32.90
CA GLN A 4 15.40 41.89 32.38
C GLN A 4 13.92 42.14 32.09
N THR A 5 13.58 42.38 30.82
CA THR A 5 12.19 42.44 30.36
C THR A 5 11.63 41.01 30.34
N GLY A 6 11.03 40.60 31.45
CA GLY A 6 10.26 39.37 31.51
C GLY A 6 9.02 39.46 30.62
N PHE A 7 8.64 38.33 30.01
CA PHE A 7 7.39 38.19 29.28
C PHE A 7 6.21 38.37 30.25
N THR A 8 5.16 39.08 29.85
CA THR A 8 4.00 39.27 30.74
C THR A 8 3.18 37.98 30.82
N MET A 9 2.55 37.72 31.97
CA MET A 9 1.66 36.56 32.10
C MET A 9 0.47 36.64 31.12
N ILE A 10 0.00 37.85 30.80
CA ILE A 10 -1.10 38.04 29.86
C ILE A 10 -0.71 37.73 28.42
N GLU A 11 0.52 38.04 27.99
CA GLU A 11 1.00 37.63 26.66
C GLU A 11 1.05 36.12 26.52
N LEU A 12 1.54 35.41 27.56
CA LEU A 12 1.58 33.95 27.53
C LEU A 12 0.16 33.37 27.42
N VAL A 13 -0.78 33.88 28.21
CA VAL A 13 -2.18 33.42 28.21
C VAL A 13 -2.88 33.71 26.88
N MET A 14 -2.66 34.89 26.30
CA MET A 14 -3.25 35.25 25.00
C MET A 14 -2.70 34.35 23.88
N VAL A 15 -1.40 34.03 23.89
CA VAL A 15 -0.80 33.16 22.88
C VAL A 15 -1.36 31.75 22.94
N ILE A 16 -1.46 31.13 24.12
CA ILE A 16 -2.03 29.78 24.25
C ILE A 16 -3.52 29.76 23.90
N ALA A 17 -4.26 30.84 24.20
CA ALA A 17 -5.67 30.97 23.81
C ALA A 17 -5.83 31.01 22.28
N ILE A 18 -5.01 31.82 21.59
CA ILE A 18 -5.03 31.90 20.12
C ILE A 18 -4.64 30.54 19.51
N LEU A 19 -3.54 29.94 19.94
CA LEU A 19 -3.11 28.62 19.45
C LEU A 19 -4.16 27.53 19.73
N GLY A 20 -4.83 27.59 20.88
CA GLY A 20 -5.93 26.69 21.22
C GLY A 20 -7.11 26.80 20.26
N THR A 21 -7.53 28.03 19.92
CA THR A 21 -8.61 28.25 18.95
C THR A 21 -8.25 27.78 17.54
N LEU A 22 -7.03 28.05 17.08
CA LEU A 22 -6.55 27.60 15.77
C LEU A 22 -6.47 26.06 15.70
N ALA A 23 -5.97 25.42 16.75
CA ALA A 23 -5.88 23.96 16.84
C ALA A 23 -7.26 23.30 16.82
N ALA A 24 -8.26 23.88 17.49
CA ALA A 24 -9.62 23.34 17.55
C ALA A 24 -10.27 23.20 16.15
N PHE A 25 -10.01 24.13 15.23
CA PHE A 25 -10.52 24.05 13.85
C PHE A 25 -9.63 23.23 12.91
N ALA A 26 -8.30 23.27 13.11
CA ALA A 26 -7.35 22.60 12.22
C ALA A 26 -7.30 21.08 12.43
N LEU A 27 -7.42 20.60 13.68
CA LEU A 27 -7.30 19.18 14.01
C LEU A 27 -8.33 18.28 13.31
N PRO A 28 -9.65 18.61 13.31
CA PRO A 28 -10.64 17.79 12.61
C PRO A 28 -10.34 17.68 11.10
N LYS A 29 -10.00 18.80 10.46
CA LYS A 29 -9.66 18.83 9.03
C LYS A 29 -8.40 18.02 8.71
N PHE A 30 -7.39 18.11 9.56
CA PHE A 30 -6.15 17.35 9.38
C PHE A 30 -6.37 15.84 9.53
N ALA A 31 -7.23 15.42 10.46
CA ALA A 31 -7.59 14.02 10.64
C ALA A 31 -8.32 13.45 9.40
N ASP A 32 -9.30 14.19 8.86
CA ASP A 32 -10.04 13.80 7.64
C ASP A 32 -9.11 13.68 6.42
N LEU A 33 -8.22 14.66 6.22
CA LEU A 33 -7.23 14.63 5.13
C LEU A 33 -6.27 13.45 5.28
N SER A 34 -5.86 13.13 6.49
CA SER A 34 -4.98 11.98 6.74
C SER A 34 -5.67 10.65 6.39
N GLY A 35 -6.96 10.50 6.69
CA GLY A 35 -7.73 9.30 6.33
C GLY A 35 -7.91 9.14 4.81
N THR A 36 -8.29 10.22 4.12
CA THR A 36 -8.43 10.21 2.65
C THR A 36 -7.10 9.98 1.94
N ALA A 37 -5.99 10.55 2.44
CA ALA A 37 -4.65 10.34 1.90
C ALA A 37 -4.22 8.87 1.97
N LYS A 38 -4.47 8.19 3.11
CA LYS A 38 -4.16 6.75 3.26
C LYS A 38 -4.97 5.90 2.28
N THR A 39 -6.26 6.17 2.17
CA THR A 39 -7.14 5.47 1.23
C THR A 39 -6.69 5.68 -0.23
N ALA A 40 -6.31 6.90 -0.59
CA ALA A 40 -5.80 7.21 -1.93
C ALA A 40 -4.47 6.50 -2.22
N ALA A 41 -3.53 6.51 -1.26
CA ALA A 41 -2.26 5.81 -1.39
C ALA A 41 -2.46 4.29 -1.58
N SER A 42 -3.31 3.67 -0.77
CA SER A 42 -3.64 2.25 -0.90
C SER A 42 -4.34 1.91 -2.24
N ASN A 43 -5.20 2.80 -2.75
CA ASN A 43 -5.78 2.62 -4.09
C ASN A 43 -4.72 2.72 -5.20
N GLY A 44 -3.72 3.58 -5.03
CA GLY A 44 -2.55 3.64 -5.91
C GLY A 44 -1.77 2.32 -5.91
N GLY A 45 -1.51 1.76 -4.72
CA GLY A 45 -0.88 0.45 -4.58
C GLY A 45 -1.67 -0.69 -5.25
N LEU A 46 -3.00 -0.69 -5.07
CA LEU A 46 -3.89 -1.66 -5.72
C LEU A 46 -3.85 -1.54 -7.26
N ALA A 47 -3.79 -0.32 -7.80
CA ALA A 47 -3.69 -0.10 -9.23
C ALA A 47 -2.35 -0.58 -9.81
N ALA A 48 -1.25 -0.36 -9.09
CA ALA A 48 0.06 -0.86 -9.49
C ALA A 48 0.11 -2.40 -9.50
N ILE A 49 -0.42 -3.07 -8.48
CA ILE A 49 -0.52 -4.54 -8.41
C ILE A 49 -1.37 -5.11 -9.56
N ARG A 50 -2.51 -4.49 -9.88
CA ARG A 50 -3.30 -4.88 -11.05
C ARG A 50 -2.52 -4.71 -12.34
N SER A 51 -1.79 -3.61 -12.49
CA SER A 51 -0.98 -3.35 -13.68
C SER A 51 0.13 -4.38 -13.85
N ALA A 52 0.84 -4.71 -12.77
CA ALA A 52 1.87 -5.75 -12.76
C ALA A 52 1.29 -7.11 -13.16
N SER A 53 0.14 -7.50 -12.60
CA SER A 53 -0.54 -8.76 -12.98
C SER A 53 -0.93 -8.80 -14.46
N ALA A 54 -1.38 -7.68 -15.02
CA ALA A 54 -1.82 -7.59 -16.41
C ALA A 54 -0.62 -7.63 -17.37
N ILE A 55 0.49 -6.97 -17.03
CA ILE A 55 1.73 -7.01 -17.80
C ILE A 55 2.30 -8.44 -17.79
N ALA A 56 2.34 -9.09 -16.62
CA ALA A 56 2.76 -10.46 -16.48
C ALA A 56 1.92 -11.43 -17.31
N HIS A 57 0.60 -11.22 -17.31
CA HIS A 57 -0.32 -12.01 -18.11
C HIS A 57 -0.15 -11.77 -19.61
N ALA A 58 0.07 -10.52 -20.03
CA ALA A 58 0.36 -10.22 -21.43
C ALA A 58 1.67 -10.89 -21.88
N TYR A 59 2.69 -10.90 -21.02
CA TYR A 59 3.95 -11.59 -21.29
C TYR A 59 3.74 -13.10 -21.43
N SER A 60 3.03 -13.74 -20.51
CA SER A 60 2.76 -15.19 -20.56
C SER A 60 2.02 -15.60 -21.82
N LEU A 61 1.07 -14.79 -22.28
CA LEU A 61 0.38 -14.99 -23.56
C LEU A 61 1.32 -14.83 -24.76
N ALA A 62 2.17 -13.81 -24.75
CA ALA A 62 3.10 -13.54 -25.84
C ALA A 62 4.17 -14.65 -25.99
N THR A 63 4.61 -15.25 -24.89
CA THR A 63 5.63 -16.31 -24.89
C THR A 63 5.07 -17.72 -24.76
N SER A 64 3.74 -17.87 -24.66
CA SER A 64 3.08 -19.16 -24.36
C SER A 64 3.65 -19.85 -23.10
N THR A 65 4.04 -19.05 -22.10
CA THR A 65 4.63 -19.53 -20.83
C THR A 65 3.61 -19.38 -19.71
N SER A 66 2.93 -20.45 -19.34
CA SER A 66 1.87 -20.41 -18.31
C SER A 66 2.39 -20.63 -16.89
N SER A 67 3.64 -21.06 -16.72
CA SER A 67 4.24 -21.33 -15.41
C SER A 67 5.76 -21.22 -15.46
N GLY A 68 6.36 -21.05 -14.29
CA GLY A 68 7.81 -20.88 -14.13
C GLY A 68 8.23 -19.43 -13.99
N ASN A 69 9.54 -19.19 -13.92
CA ASN A 69 10.08 -17.86 -13.63
C ASN A 69 10.23 -17.03 -14.92
N ILE A 70 9.76 -15.79 -14.86
CA ILE A 70 9.96 -14.78 -15.90
C ILE A 70 10.69 -13.57 -15.30
N THR A 71 11.29 -12.74 -16.14
CA THR A 71 11.95 -11.51 -15.69
C THR A 71 11.10 -10.30 -16.05
N MET A 72 10.70 -9.53 -15.06
CA MET A 72 10.06 -8.21 -15.21
C MET A 72 10.95 -7.17 -14.58
N ASP A 73 11.40 -6.20 -15.37
CA ASP A 73 12.29 -5.11 -14.90
C ASP A 73 13.51 -5.60 -14.08
N ASN A 74 14.18 -6.64 -14.56
CA ASN A 74 15.31 -7.31 -13.89
C ASN A 74 14.96 -8.02 -12.56
N VAL A 75 13.68 -8.13 -12.21
CA VAL A 75 13.17 -8.91 -11.09
C VAL A 75 12.64 -10.24 -11.59
N SER A 76 13.03 -11.35 -10.95
CA SER A 76 12.46 -12.67 -11.24
C SER A 76 11.09 -12.79 -10.59
N VAL A 77 10.07 -13.15 -11.36
CA VAL A 77 8.69 -13.32 -10.91
C VAL A 77 8.23 -14.71 -11.32
N THR A 78 7.71 -15.48 -10.37
CA THR A 78 7.16 -16.81 -10.62
C THR A 78 5.74 -16.67 -11.17
N LEU A 79 5.46 -17.35 -12.28
CA LEU A 79 4.12 -17.46 -12.86
C LEU A 79 3.43 -18.73 -12.39
N VAL A 80 2.16 -18.59 -12.04
CA VAL A 80 1.20 -19.64 -11.76
C VAL A 80 -0.06 -19.36 -12.58
N ASN A 81 -0.45 -20.34 -13.40
CA ASN A 81 -1.61 -20.22 -14.30
C ASN A 81 -1.61 -18.94 -15.17
N SER A 82 -0.43 -18.53 -15.66
CA SER A 82 -0.22 -17.33 -16.49
C SER A 82 -0.30 -15.99 -15.77
N TYR A 83 -0.31 -15.97 -14.44
CA TYR A 83 -0.29 -14.77 -13.59
C TYR A 83 0.82 -14.85 -12.53
N PRO A 84 1.26 -13.74 -11.93
CA PRO A 84 2.26 -13.79 -10.87
C PRO A 84 1.78 -14.58 -9.65
N SER A 85 2.70 -15.29 -9.02
CA SER A 85 2.43 -16.00 -7.77
C SER A 85 2.11 -15.03 -6.63
N GLY A 86 1.23 -15.46 -5.73
CA GLY A 86 1.00 -14.80 -4.44
C GLY A 86 1.78 -15.41 -3.27
N ASP A 87 2.39 -16.58 -3.50
CA ASP A 87 3.04 -17.41 -2.48
C ASP A 87 4.46 -16.90 -2.21
N ASN A 88 4.78 -16.61 -0.95
CA ASN A 88 6.11 -16.13 -0.57
C ASN A 88 7.19 -17.23 -0.53
N ALA A 89 6.82 -18.49 -0.73
CA ALA A 89 7.75 -19.60 -0.93
C ALA A 89 8.37 -19.60 -2.34
N ASP A 90 7.77 -18.87 -3.29
CA ASP A 90 8.28 -18.75 -4.65
C ASP A 90 9.43 -17.75 -4.77
N THR A 91 10.17 -17.81 -5.89
CA THR A 91 11.36 -16.96 -6.12
C THR A 91 11.00 -15.48 -6.26
N GLY A 92 9.79 -15.19 -6.73
CA GLY A 92 9.26 -13.83 -6.74
C GLY A 92 7.76 -13.82 -6.96
N THR A 93 7.12 -12.83 -6.36
CA THR A 93 5.67 -12.73 -6.20
C THR A 93 5.10 -11.54 -6.97
N ILE A 94 3.77 -11.39 -6.93
CA ILE A 94 3.07 -10.21 -7.40
C ILE A 94 3.58 -8.92 -6.74
N CYS A 95 4.07 -8.98 -5.51
CA CYS A 95 4.58 -7.81 -4.80
C CYS A 95 5.94 -7.36 -5.32
N ASP A 96 6.79 -8.31 -5.69
CA ASP A 96 8.08 -8.04 -6.32
C ASP A 96 7.86 -7.49 -7.75
N ALA A 97 6.88 -8.05 -8.47
CA ALA A 97 6.50 -7.60 -9.81
C ALA A 97 5.96 -6.15 -9.83
N ALA A 98 5.34 -5.71 -8.73
CA ALA A 98 4.73 -4.38 -8.63
C ALA A 98 5.67 -3.31 -8.05
N ASP A 99 6.85 -3.69 -7.53
CA ASP A 99 7.86 -2.82 -6.93
C ASP A 99 7.27 -1.72 -6.03
N LEU A 100 6.40 -2.13 -5.10
CA LEU A 100 5.66 -1.19 -4.26
C LEU A 100 6.51 -0.67 -3.11
N SER A 101 7.00 0.56 -3.24
CA SER A 101 7.60 1.28 -2.10
C SER A 101 6.54 1.63 -1.04
N GLY A 102 6.84 1.39 0.24
CA GLY A 102 5.96 1.78 1.35
C GLY A 102 4.81 0.81 1.64
N PHE A 103 4.82 -0.40 1.07
CA PHE A 103 3.86 -1.46 1.37
C PHE A 103 4.57 -2.68 1.96
N THR A 104 3.84 -3.46 2.74
CA THR A 104 4.24 -4.81 3.17
C THR A 104 3.32 -5.84 2.55
N CYS A 105 3.89 -7.01 2.24
CA CYS A 105 3.14 -8.14 1.70
C CYS A 105 3.25 -9.33 2.65
N ALA A 106 2.11 -9.93 2.98
CA ALA A 106 2.02 -11.10 3.82
C ALA A 106 1.14 -12.15 3.12
N ASP A 107 1.75 -13.28 2.78
CA ASP A 107 1.05 -14.45 2.29
C ASP A 107 0.33 -15.19 3.44
N ASP A 108 -0.77 -15.88 3.13
CA ASP A 108 -1.52 -16.72 4.06
C ASP A 108 -1.00 -18.17 4.12
N ASN A 109 0.04 -18.50 3.35
CA ASN A 109 0.64 -19.82 3.21
C ASN A 109 -0.40 -20.90 2.82
N ALA A 110 -1.46 -20.50 2.12
CA ALA A 110 -2.47 -21.38 1.56
C ALA A 110 -2.19 -21.67 0.08
N ASN A 111 -2.92 -22.65 -0.47
CA ASN A 111 -2.90 -22.94 -1.91
C ASN A 111 -4.36 -23.02 -2.41
N PRO A 112 -4.83 -22.11 -3.28
CA PRO A 112 -4.11 -20.96 -3.85
C PRO A 112 -3.78 -19.88 -2.81
N ALA A 113 -2.63 -19.23 -2.96
CA ALA A 113 -2.15 -18.22 -2.02
C ALA A 113 -3.02 -16.95 -2.02
N THR A 114 -3.15 -16.33 -0.84
CA THR A 114 -3.76 -15.01 -0.69
C THR A 114 -2.78 -14.04 -0.05
N THR A 115 -2.14 -13.21 -0.87
CA THR A 115 -1.27 -12.15 -0.39
C THR A 115 -2.10 -10.96 0.11
N THR A 116 -1.90 -10.59 1.36
CA THR A 116 -2.42 -9.35 1.95
C THR A 116 -1.37 -8.25 1.83
N ILE A 117 -1.71 -7.18 1.12
CA ILE A 117 -0.85 -6.02 0.92
C ILE A 117 -1.33 -4.90 1.84
N THR A 118 -0.41 -4.36 2.64
CA THR A 118 -0.71 -3.35 3.69
C THR A 118 0.13 -2.11 3.46
N LEU A 119 -0.48 -0.92 3.50
CA LEU A 119 0.27 0.33 3.49
C LEU A 119 1.00 0.51 4.84
N THR A 120 2.33 0.65 4.80
CA THR A 120 3.19 0.70 5.99
C THR A 120 2.77 1.81 6.95
N GLY A 121 2.73 1.49 8.25
CA GLY A 121 2.29 2.43 9.29
C GLY A 121 0.77 2.68 9.31
N THR A 122 -0.01 1.87 8.60
CA THR A 122 -1.47 1.93 8.58
C THR A 122 -2.08 0.53 8.69
N THR A 123 -3.41 0.46 8.80
CA THR A 123 -4.18 -0.79 8.67
C THR A 123 -4.97 -0.83 7.37
N CYS A 124 -4.64 0.05 6.41
CA CYS A 124 -5.24 0.03 5.08
C CYS A 124 -4.68 -1.15 4.29
N THR A 125 -5.55 -2.07 3.89
CA THR A 125 -5.18 -3.32 3.22
C THR A 125 -5.99 -3.58 1.97
N PHE A 126 -5.42 -4.35 1.06
CA PHE A 126 -6.12 -5.01 -0.03
C PHE A 126 -5.46 -6.37 -0.28
N LYS A 127 -6.16 -7.27 -0.95
CA LYS A 127 -5.68 -8.65 -1.14
C LYS A 127 -5.58 -9.00 -2.62
N TYR A 128 -4.55 -9.77 -2.93
CA TYR A 128 -4.39 -10.50 -4.16
C TYR A 128 -4.58 -11.98 -3.85
N LYS A 129 -5.61 -12.59 -4.44
CA LYS A 129 -5.75 -14.05 -4.44
C LYS A 129 -5.26 -14.57 -5.77
N GLU A 130 -4.31 -15.49 -5.70
CA GLU A 130 -3.65 -16.09 -6.84
C GLU A 130 -4.64 -16.81 -7.79
N ALA A 131 -4.24 -16.87 -9.06
CA ALA A 131 -5.00 -17.55 -10.10
C ALA A 131 -5.02 -19.07 -9.93
N THR A 132 -6.15 -19.70 -10.24
CA THR A 132 -6.24 -21.16 -10.40
C THR A 132 -6.27 -21.52 -11.88
N SER A 133 -6.27 -22.82 -12.21
CA SER A 133 -6.28 -23.29 -13.60
C SER A 133 -7.50 -22.85 -14.41
N SER A 134 -8.57 -22.37 -13.75
CA SER A 134 -9.82 -21.95 -14.39
C SER A 134 -10.32 -20.57 -13.92
N VAL A 135 -9.62 -19.91 -12.99
CA VAL A 135 -10.04 -18.62 -12.42
C VAL A 135 -8.86 -17.66 -12.40
N ALA A 136 -9.03 -16.50 -13.05
CA ALA A 136 -8.09 -15.38 -13.00
C ALA A 136 -7.91 -14.87 -11.54
N PRO A 137 -6.81 -14.17 -11.22
CA PRO A 137 -6.58 -13.73 -9.86
C PRO A 137 -7.64 -12.72 -9.42
N VAL A 138 -7.96 -12.71 -8.13
CA VAL A 138 -9.01 -11.86 -7.55
C VAL A 138 -8.38 -10.78 -6.70
N PHE A 139 -8.81 -9.53 -6.90
CA PHE A 139 -8.39 -8.38 -6.12
C PHE A 139 -9.53 -7.90 -5.24
N THR A 140 -9.29 -7.68 -3.96
CA THR A 140 -10.29 -7.03 -3.10
C THR A 140 -10.22 -5.51 -3.24
N ALA A 141 -11.31 -4.82 -2.88
CA ALA A 141 -11.25 -3.39 -2.65
C ALA A 141 -10.31 -3.06 -1.48
N VAL A 142 -9.82 -1.82 -1.45
CA VAL A 142 -9.07 -1.29 -0.30
C VAL A 142 -10.00 -1.19 0.90
N ALA A 143 -9.59 -1.78 2.01
CA ALA A 143 -10.22 -1.64 3.32
C ALA A 143 -9.33 -0.81 4.23
N CYS A 144 -9.80 0.37 4.62
CA CYS A 144 -9.20 1.24 5.63
C CYS A 144 -10.14 1.37 6.83
N PRO A 145 -9.62 1.55 8.06
CA PRO A 145 -10.44 1.83 9.25
C PRO A 145 -11.09 3.22 9.20
#